data_AF-C4RF85-F1
#
_entry.id   AF-C4RF85-F1
#
_cell.length_a   1.000
_cell.length_b   1.000
_cell.length_c   1.000
_cell.angle_alpha   90.00
_cell.angle_beta   90.00
_cell.angle_gamma   90.00
#
_symmetry.space_group_name_H-M   'P 1'
#
loop_
_entity.id
_entity.type
_entity.pdbx_description
1 polymer ?
#
loop_
_entity_poly.entity_id
_entity_poly.type
_entity_poly.pdbx_seq_one_letter_code
_entity_poly.pdbx_strand_id
1 'polypeptide(L)'
;MRPERVRLLWLLVLTVAPVAAVAGVLAAYDFSSVFGMAPQVSAISPYATFFDMRWVLVYHNSWAMYAVLLAGVIVLRGLFSAVLIGLAWPAERPRPSFRQLSRRNLLYSIVAHLVLLPWAAMAVIAADVSLAWFQVMELAPLLILAPWLQRGGIVPRWWCGLPSADLIGWSLLNFLTLTLGAVLVWSVPDVWTVPAAAVTGVANGLLWQRKVRAAVLPERVRWSRVPVVPLVIAMVLAPLFFFDEVEAGGARGAERATAPIGRLPEVGDIQQTVIFLSGYDSDYRGDPEKAEPPVIRFSYRGTDGHGRPLPYSPADTHQSIPTSAHVLAKQVERLHNRTGRKVALVGESEGALIARYYLERLRHPAVDSAVMLSHVLRAGRVYYPPPQADTGWGVATGWQLRAMFALIGVGATLRDDPEEPFIRSLLDEAPFYRNEMLCPVRGVRLIAILPLSDAIAVPAELNAQIPVVEVVGWHGQLLKQPRVLATVADHVTGKPVPDQTRWDYSIVERAAGAWQAPPLPLALNPAWHAEDQPDRALRQQACPPT
;
A
#
# COMPACT_ATOMS: atom_id res chain seq x y z
N MET A 1 2.98 -46.84 -10.80
CA MET A 1 2.12 -45.63 -10.92
C MET A 1 2.16 -45.13 -12.36
N ARG A 2 1.04 -44.66 -12.94
CA ARG A 2 1.05 -44.06 -14.28
C ARG A 2 1.98 -42.83 -14.30
N PRO A 3 2.82 -42.62 -15.34
CA PRO A 3 3.78 -41.50 -15.41
C PRO A 3 3.16 -40.12 -15.14
N GLU A 4 1.89 -39.93 -15.51
CA GLU A 4 1.13 -38.70 -15.27
C GLU A 4 0.89 -38.42 -13.79
N ARG A 5 0.57 -39.45 -12.99
CA ARG A 5 0.35 -39.29 -11.54
C ARG A 5 1.64 -38.89 -10.83
N VAL A 6 2.77 -39.45 -11.27
CA VAL A 6 4.10 -39.10 -10.74
C VAL A 6 4.44 -37.65 -11.07
N ARG A 7 4.19 -37.20 -12.31
CA ARG A 7 4.41 -35.80 -12.72
C ARG A 7 3.53 -34.83 -11.94
N LEU A 8 2.25 -35.15 -11.74
CA LEU A 8 1.35 -34.33 -10.93
C LEU A 8 1.83 -34.26 -9.47
N LEU A 9 2.22 -35.38 -8.87
CA LEU A 9 2.75 -35.39 -7.51
C LEU A 9 3.99 -34.49 -7.38
N TRP A 10 4.95 -34.58 -8.31
CA TRP A 10 6.11 -33.68 -8.31
C TRP A 10 5.73 -32.22 -8.55
N LEU A 11 4.74 -31.95 -9.38
CA LEU A 11 4.23 -30.59 -9.59
C LEU A 11 3.71 -30.01 -8.28
N LEU A 12 2.88 -30.77 -7.54
CA LEU A 12 2.35 -30.35 -6.24
C LEU A 12 3.46 -30.17 -5.21
N VAL A 13 4.40 -31.12 -5.11
CA VAL A 13 5.55 -31.01 -4.19
C VAL A 13 6.36 -29.75 -4.48
N LEU A 14 6.66 -29.46 -5.75
CA LEU A 14 7.46 -28.29 -6.13
C LEU A 14 6.71 -26.97 -5.99
N THR A 15 5.37 -26.94 -5.95
CA THR A 15 4.63 -25.72 -5.63
C THR A 15 4.39 -25.56 -4.13
N VAL A 16 4.29 -26.65 -3.37
CA VAL A 16 4.16 -26.60 -1.91
C VAL A 16 5.47 -26.24 -1.22
N ALA A 17 6.59 -26.86 -1.62
CA ALA A 17 7.85 -26.73 -0.89
C ALA A 17 8.38 -25.28 -0.82
N PRO A 18 8.39 -24.47 -1.91
CA PRO A 18 8.82 -23.07 -1.83
C PRO A 18 7.88 -22.22 -0.96
N VAL A 19 6.57 -22.46 -1.01
CA VAL A 19 5.60 -21.72 -0.18
C VAL A 19 5.83 -22.03 1.30
N ALA A 20 6.01 -23.30 1.65
CA ALA A 20 6.33 -23.72 3.01
C ALA A 20 7.69 -23.17 3.48
N ALA A 21 8.69 -23.14 2.60
CA ALA A 21 10.01 -22.60 2.90
C ALA A 21 9.96 -21.09 3.18
N VAL A 22 9.28 -20.32 2.32
CA VAL A 22 9.08 -18.88 2.54
C VAL A 22 8.33 -18.65 3.85
N ALA A 23 7.18 -19.30 4.05
CA ALA A 23 6.42 -19.16 5.30
C ALA A 23 7.24 -19.57 6.53
N GLY A 24 8.06 -20.63 6.44
CA GLY A 24 8.93 -21.07 7.53
C GLY A 24 10.02 -20.05 7.87
N VAL A 25 10.64 -19.43 6.86
CA VAL A 25 11.60 -18.33 7.07
C VAL A 25 10.90 -17.13 7.72
N LEU A 26 9.74 -16.72 7.22
CA LEU A 26 8.99 -15.62 7.81
C LEU A 26 8.62 -15.89 9.27
N ALA A 27 8.20 -17.12 9.60
CA ALA A 27 7.93 -17.52 10.97
C ALA A 27 9.18 -17.55 11.86
N ALA A 28 10.33 -17.98 11.33
CA ALA A 28 11.58 -18.01 12.10
C ALA A 28 12.09 -16.62 12.49
N TYR A 29 11.71 -15.58 11.75
CA TYR A 29 12.06 -14.18 12.01
C TYR A 29 10.89 -13.36 12.57
N ASP A 30 9.80 -14.00 12.99
CA ASP A 30 8.56 -13.36 13.45
C ASP A 30 7.98 -12.34 12.44
N PHE A 31 8.27 -12.47 11.15
CA PHE A 31 7.91 -11.51 10.12
C PHE A 31 6.44 -11.65 9.68
N SER A 32 5.53 -11.32 10.60
CA SER A 32 4.11 -11.65 10.51
C SER A 32 3.34 -10.84 9.47
N SER A 33 3.77 -9.60 9.22
CA SER A 33 3.07 -8.66 8.35
C SER A 33 3.09 -9.04 6.87
N VAL A 34 3.86 -10.07 6.46
CA VAL A 34 4.01 -10.50 5.06
C VAL A 34 3.65 -11.96 4.82
N PHE A 35 3.13 -12.67 5.84
CA PHE A 35 2.77 -14.08 5.68
C PHE A 35 1.79 -14.32 4.52
N GLY A 36 0.84 -13.41 4.30
CA GLY A 36 -0.11 -13.48 3.19
C GLY A 36 0.53 -13.44 1.78
N MET A 37 1.81 -13.08 1.67
CA MET A 37 2.55 -13.09 0.41
C MET A 37 3.15 -14.47 0.09
N ALA A 38 3.38 -15.34 1.08
CA ALA A 38 4.03 -16.63 0.89
C ALA A 38 3.40 -17.51 -0.21
N PRO A 39 2.06 -17.60 -0.35
CA PRO A 39 1.42 -18.34 -1.45
C PRO A 39 1.89 -17.93 -2.85
N GLN A 40 2.42 -16.73 -3.04
CA GLN A 40 2.72 -16.19 -4.36
C GLN A 40 4.02 -16.71 -4.96
N VAL A 41 4.95 -17.20 -4.14
CA VAL A 41 6.29 -17.63 -4.59
C VAL A 41 6.23 -18.71 -5.67
N SER A 42 5.20 -19.56 -5.67
CA SER A 42 4.99 -20.63 -6.66
C SER A 42 3.79 -20.39 -7.57
N ALA A 43 3.18 -19.20 -7.55
CA ALA A 43 1.98 -18.89 -8.32
C ALA A 43 2.25 -18.95 -9.84
N ILE A 44 1.16 -18.98 -10.63
CA ILE A 44 1.31 -18.83 -12.07
C ILE A 44 1.73 -17.40 -12.42
N SER A 45 2.57 -17.26 -13.44
CA SER A 45 2.93 -15.94 -14.00
C SER A 45 1.68 -15.12 -14.39
N PRO A 46 1.67 -13.78 -14.21
CA PRO A 46 2.77 -12.92 -13.75
C PRO A 46 2.83 -12.67 -12.23
N TYR A 47 1.90 -13.22 -11.44
CA TYR A 47 1.80 -12.93 -10.01
C TYR A 47 3.06 -13.31 -9.22
N ALA A 48 3.70 -14.44 -9.57
CA ALA A 48 4.95 -14.84 -8.93
C ALA A 48 6.14 -13.92 -9.26
N THR A 49 6.15 -13.33 -10.47
CA THR A 49 7.15 -12.31 -10.84
C THR A 49 6.90 -11.00 -10.10
N PHE A 50 5.64 -10.63 -9.90
CA PHE A 50 5.26 -9.46 -9.10
C PHE A 50 5.64 -9.64 -7.61
N PHE A 51 5.55 -10.85 -7.08
CA PHE A 51 6.12 -11.21 -5.79
C PHE A 51 7.63 -10.98 -5.76
N ASP A 52 8.39 -11.54 -6.71
CA ASP A 52 9.85 -11.40 -6.75
C ASP A 52 10.29 -9.93 -6.79
N MET A 53 9.65 -9.12 -7.64
CA MET A 53 10.00 -7.71 -7.82
C MET A 53 9.80 -6.89 -6.54
N ARG A 54 8.70 -7.08 -5.80
CA ARG A 54 8.45 -6.35 -4.56
C ARG A 54 9.53 -6.63 -3.50
N TRP A 55 10.01 -7.87 -3.40
CA TRP A 55 11.13 -8.20 -2.52
C TRP A 55 12.44 -7.58 -2.99
N VAL A 56 12.77 -7.68 -4.28
CA VAL A 56 14.01 -7.11 -4.83
C VAL A 56 14.05 -5.59 -4.66
N LEU A 57 12.93 -4.89 -4.87
CA LEU A 57 12.87 -3.43 -4.76
C LEU A 57 12.98 -2.92 -3.33
N VAL A 58 12.62 -3.71 -2.32
CA VAL A 58 12.78 -3.32 -0.91
C VAL A 58 14.14 -3.77 -0.36
N TYR A 59 14.58 -4.99 -0.69
CA TYR A 59 15.71 -5.64 -0.03
C TYR A 59 16.99 -5.60 -0.85
N HIS A 60 17.56 -4.42 -1.02
CA HIS A 60 18.94 -4.24 -1.51
C HIS A 60 19.53 -2.97 -0.90
N ASN A 61 20.82 -2.99 -0.52
CA ASN A 61 21.49 -1.81 0.05
C ASN A 61 22.57 -1.19 -0.85
N SER A 62 22.76 -1.75 -2.05
CA SER A 62 23.74 -1.30 -3.04
C SER A 62 23.29 -1.69 -4.45
N TRP A 63 23.83 -1.01 -5.46
CA TRP A 63 23.61 -1.35 -6.87
C TRP A 63 24.08 -2.76 -7.23
N ALA A 64 25.20 -3.21 -6.66
CA ALA A 64 25.71 -4.56 -6.88
C ALA A 64 24.75 -5.62 -6.33
N MET A 65 24.25 -5.42 -5.10
CA MET A 65 23.25 -6.31 -4.51
C MET A 65 21.96 -6.32 -5.34
N TYR A 66 21.46 -5.16 -5.77
CA TYR A 66 20.30 -5.06 -6.64
C TYR A 66 20.48 -5.84 -7.95
N ALA A 67 21.61 -5.66 -8.63
CA ALA A 67 21.91 -6.35 -9.89
C ALA A 67 21.98 -7.87 -9.72
N VAL A 68 22.64 -8.34 -8.66
CA VAL A 68 22.74 -9.78 -8.34
C VAL A 68 21.37 -10.37 -7.99
N LEU A 69 20.59 -9.69 -7.15
CA LEU A 69 19.25 -10.14 -6.77
C LEU A 69 18.31 -10.18 -7.97
N LEU A 70 18.26 -9.11 -8.76
CA LEU A 70 17.41 -9.03 -9.95
C LEU A 70 17.77 -10.12 -10.96
N ALA A 71 19.06 -10.29 -11.29
CA ALA A 71 19.50 -11.34 -12.19
C ALA A 71 19.19 -12.74 -11.62
N GLY A 72 19.42 -12.93 -10.31
CA GLY A 72 19.13 -14.16 -9.59
C GLY A 72 17.66 -14.56 -9.65
N VAL A 73 16.74 -13.64 -9.34
CA VAL A 73 15.30 -13.91 -9.39
C VAL A 73 14.83 -14.16 -10.82
N ILE A 74 15.35 -13.42 -11.81
CA ILE A 74 15.00 -13.65 -13.23
C ILE A 74 15.37 -15.08 -13.66
N VAL A 75 16.59 -15.52 -13.33
CA VAL A 75 17.09 -16.85 -13.68
C VAL A 75 16.32 -17.94 -12.93
N LEU A 76 16.19 -17.79 -11.61
CA LEU A 76 15.47 -18.75 -10.77
C LEU A 76 14.02 -18.89 -11.23
N ARG A 77 13.30 -17.77 -11.41
CA ARG A 77 11.91 -17.75 -11.89
C ARG A 77 11.76 -18.39 -13.26
N GLY A 78 12.67 -18.08 -14.18
CA GLY A 78 12.65 -18.64 -15.53
C GLY A 78 12.85 -20.15 -15.55
N LEU A 79 13.86 -20.66 -14.83
CA LEU A 79 14.15 -22.09 -14.75
C LEU A 79 13.08 -22.85 -13.97
N PHE A 80 12.63 -22.31 -12.84
CA PHE A 80 11.58 -22.90 -12.03
C PHE A 80 10.27 -23.00 -12.82
N SER A 81 9.87 -21.93 -13.53
CA SER A 81 8.69 -21.96 -14.41
C SER A 81 8.84 -23.01 -15.53
N ALA A 82 10.03 -23.17 -16.11
CA ALA A 82 10.27 -24.20 -17.12
C ALA A 82 10.09 -25.62 -16.57
N VAL A 83 10.49 -25.88 -15.32
CA VAL A 83 10.25 -27.16 -14.62
C VAL A 83 8.75 -27.37 -14.39
N LEU A 84 8.05 -26.39 -13.81
CA LEU A 84 6.61 -26.50 -13.55
C LEU A 84 5.81 -26.71 -14.84
N ILE A 85 6.12 -25.97 -15.91
CA ILE A 85 5.50 -26.15 -17.23
C ILE A 85 5.82 -27.54 -17.78
N GLY A 86 7.06 -28.00 -17.63
CA GLY A 86 7.49 -29.32 -18.06
C GLY A 86 6.75 -30.45 -17.34
N LEU A 87 6.44 -30.28 -16.05
CA LEU A 87 5.65 -31.23 -15.25
C LEU A 87 4.16 -31.14 -15.55
N ALA A 88 3.63 -29.95 -15.81
CA ALA A 88 2.23 -29.69 -16.14
C ALA A 88 1.84 -30.01 -17.60
N TRP A 89 2.80 -30.31 -18.47
CA TRP A 89 2.55 -30.52 -19.91
C TRP A 89 1.52 -31.63 -20.21
N PRO A 90 0.46 -31.37 -21.01
CA PRO A 90 -0.57 -32.35 -21.33
C PRO A 90 -0.03 -33.58 -22.06
N ALA A 91 -0.60 -34.77 -21.82
CA ALA A 91 -0.20 -36.00 -22.51
C ALA A 91 -0.63 -36.01 -23.99
N GLU A 92 -1.64 -35.21 -24.32
CA GLU A 92 -2.25 -35.09 -25.65
C GLU A 92 -1.34 -34.39 -26.68
N ARG A 93 -0.24 -33.76 -26.24
CA ARG A 93 0.70 -33.04 -27.13
C ARG A 93 2.15 -33.38 -26.80
N PRO A 94 3.03 -33.51 -27.80
CA PRO A 94 4.44 -33.74 -27.55
C PRO A 94 5.04 -32.57 -26.76
N ARG A 95 5.76 -32.90 -25.68
CA ARG A 95 6.43 -31.91 -24.84
C ARG A 95 7.71 -31.41 -25.53
N PRO A 96 7.94 -30.09 -25.62
CA PRO A 96 9.22 -29.54 -26.05
C PRO A 96 10.36 -30.05 -25.15
N SER A 97 11.58 -30.02 -25.67
CA SER A 97 12.74 -30.38 -24.86
C SER A 97 12.91 -29.38 -23.70
N PHE A 98 13.48 -29.84 -22.58
CA PHE A 98 13.69 -28.98 -21.42
C PHE A 98 14.56 -27.76 -21.73
N ARG A 99 15.55 -27.91 -22.62
CA ARG A 99 16.39 -26.81 -23.11
C ARG A 99 15.57 -25.72 -23.80
N GLN A 100 14.59 -26.11 -24.63
CA GLN A 100 13.70 -25.17 -25.31
C GLN A 100 12.77 -24.45 -24.33
N LEU A 101 12.19 -25.17 -23.37
CA LEU A 101 11.37 -24.58 -22.31
C LEU A 101 12.19 -23.60 -21.46
N SER A 102 13.40 -23.98 -21.05
CA SER A 102 14.29 -23.13 -20.24
C SER A 102 14.62 -21.83 -20.97
N ARG A 103 15.05 -21.90 -22.24
CA ARG A 103 15.34 -20.70 -23.03
C ARG A 103 14.13 -19.77 -23.16
N ARG A 104 12.95 -20.32 -23.45
CA ARG A 104 11.71 -19.54 -23.59
C ARG A 104 11.31 -18.87 -22.28
N ASN A 105 11.41 -19.58 -21.15
CA ASN A 105 11.04 -19.04 -19.85
C ASN A 105 12.05 -18.05 -19.31
N LEU A 106 13.35 -18.19 -19.60
CA LEU A 106 14.34 -17.16 -19.27
C LEU A 106 14.06 -15.85 -20.00
N LEU A 107 13.83 -15.92 -21.33
CA LEU A 107 13.48 -14.73 -22.12
C LEU A 107 12.17 -14.10 -21.63
N TYR A 108 11.16 -14.93 -21.37
CA TYR A 108 9.89 -14.45 -20.85
C TYR A 108 10.02 -13.84 -19.45
N SER A 109 10.84 -14.44 -18.58
CA SER A 109 11.11 -13.92 -17.24
C SER A 109 11.67 -12.50 -17.32
N ILE A 110 12.66 -12.25 -18.18
CA ILE A 110 13.21 -10.90 -18.42
C ILE A 110 12.08 -9.93 -18.81
N VAL A 111 11.26 -10.29 -19.80
CA VAL A 111 10.16 -9.44 -20.28
C VAL A 111 9.13 -9.18 -19.18
N ALA A 112 8.74 -10.21 -18.42
CA ALA A 112 7.76 -10.07 -17.35
C ALA A 112 8.26 -9.15 -16.22
N HIS A 113 9.53 -9.28 -15.81
CA HIS A 113 10.11 -8.39 -14.80
C HIS A 113 10.14 -6.94 -15.29
N LEU A 114 10.56 -6.69 -16.53
CA LEU A 114 10.58 -5.34 -17.12
C LEU A 114 9.18 -4.72 -17.21
N VAL A 115 8.17 -5.50 -17.64
CA VAL A 115 6.79 -5.02 -17.78
C VAL A 115 6.14 -4.73 -16.43
N LEU A 116 6.46 -5.53 -15.40
CA LEU A 116 5.92 -5.35 -14.06
C LEU A 116 6.69 -4.36 -13.19
N LEU A 117 7.89 -3.95 -13.61
CA LEU A 117 8.78 -3.09 -12.84
C LEU A 117 8.12 -1.76 -12.39
N PRO A 118 7.39 -1.01 -13.24
CA PRO A 118 6.72 0.21 -12.80
C PRO A 118 5.66 -0.04 -11.74
N TRP A 119 4.87 -1.10 -11.89
CA TRP A 119 3.78 -1.44 -10.96
C TRP A 119 4.32 -1.95 -9.62
N ALA A 120 5.45 -2.67 -9.63
CA ALA A 120 6.12 -3.06 -8.40
C ALA A 120 6.76 -1.86 -7.67
N ALA A 121 7.19 -0.82 -8.40
CA ALA A 121 7.58 0.46 -7.81
C ALA A 121 6.38 1.20 -7.19
N MET A 122 5.22 1.18 -7.85
CA MET A 122 3.98 1.71 -7.26
C MET A 122 3.60 0.96 -5.97
N ALA A 123 3.88 -0.34 -5.86
CA ALA A 123 3.74 -1.10 -4.62
C ALA A 123 4.58 -0.54 -3.47
N VAL A 124 5.80 -0.11 -3.78
CA VAL A 124 6.73 0.49 -2.82
C VAL A 124 6.18 1.82 -2.34
N ILE A 125 5.67 2.66 -3.25
CA ILE A 125 5.02 3.93 -2.89
C ILE A 125 3.77 3.69 -2.04
N ALA A 126 2.92 2.74 -2.45
CA ALA A 126 1.74 2.36 -1.68
C ALA A 126 2.11 1.94 -0.25
N ALA A 127 3.25 1.26 -0.08
CA ALA A 127 3.74 0.89 1.25
C ALA A 127 4.31 2.08 2.04
N ASP A 128 4.89 3.06 1.36
CA ASP A 128 5.42 4.27 1.96
C ASP A 128 4.30 5.20 2.46
N VAL A 129 3.36 5.56 1.61
CA VAL A 129 2.28 6.51 1.97
C VAL A 129 1.03 5.84 2.50
N SER A 130 0.93 4.51 2.44
CA SER A 130 -0.22 3.71 2.89
C SER A 130 -1.59 4.24 2.43
N LEU A 131 -1.70 4.63 1.15
CA LEU A 131 -2.96 5.04 0.53
C LEU A 131 -3.51 3.96 -0.40
N ALA A 132 -4.80 3.67 -0.27
CA ALA A 132 -5.48 2.60 -1.00
C ALA A 132 -5.48 2.81 -2.52
N TRP A 133 -5.47 4.06 -2.98
CA TRP A 133 -5.54 4.35 -4.41
C TRP A 133 -4.24 3.96 -5.14
N PHE A 134 -3.07 4.09 -4.50
CA PHE A 134 -1.81 3.57 -5.05
C PHE A 134 -1.85 2.04 -5.21
N GLN A 135 -2.47 1.33 -4.25
CA GLN A 135 -2.71 -0.11 -4.37
C GLN A 135 -3.66 -0.45 -5.53
N VAL A 136 -4.65 0.39 -5.84
CA VAL A 136 -5.49 0.20 -7.03
C VAL A 136 -4.67 0.45 -8.31
N MET A 137 -3.79 1.45 -8.31
CA MET A 137 -2.95 1.82 -9.45
C MET A 137 -1.92 0.74 -9.81
N GLU A 138 -1.47 -0.09 -8.88
CA GLU A 138 -0.65 -1.27 -9.22
C GLU A 138 -1.51 -2.51 -9.59
N LEU A 139 -2.61 -2.77 -8.87
CA LEU A 139 -3.39 -3.99 -9.04
C LEU A 139 -4.21 -4.01 -10.33
N ALA A 140 -4.80 -2.88 -10.74
CA ALA A 140 -5.59 -2.83 -11.96
C ALA A 140 -4.73 -3.16 -13.21
N PRO A 141 -3.55 -2.54 -13.42
CA PRO A 141 -2.58 -2.95 -14.42
C PRO A 141 -2.19 -4.43 -14.34
N LEU A 142 -1.88 -4.94 -13.15
CA LEU A 142 -1.50 -6.34 -12.97
C LEU A 142 -2.63 -7.29 -13.41
N LEU A 143 -3.88 -7.01 -13.03
CA LEU A 143 -5.06 -7.78 -13.40
C LEU A 143 -5.36 -7.72 -14.90
N ILE A 144 -5.17 -6.55 -15.53
CA ILE A 144 -5.33 -6.39 -16.97
C ILE A 144 -4.25 -7.17 -17.71
N LEU A 145 -2.98 -7.06 -17.30
CA LEU A 145 -1.84 -7.71 -17.96
C LEU A 145 -1.84 -9.23 -17.79
N ALA A 146 -2.27 -9.73 -16.63
CA ALA A 146 -2.10 -11.12 -16.26
C ALA A 146 -2.65 -12.13 -17.29
N PRO A 147 -3.89 -12.01 -17.80
CA PRO A 147 -4.41 -12.91 -18.83
C PRO A 147 -3.58 -12.95 -20.12
N TRP A 148 -3.03 -11.81 -20.55
CA TRP A 148 -2.25 -11.69 -21.79
C TRP A 148 -0.85 -12.27 -21.65
N LEU A 149 -0.30 -12.23 -20.44
CA LEU A 149 1.00 -12.79 -20.12
C LEU A 149 0.95 -14.31 -19.88
N GLN A 150 -0.23 -14.93 -19.71
CA GLN A 150 -0.36 -16.36 -19.34
C GLN A 150 0.30 -17.34 -20.32
N ARG A 151 0.36 -17.02 -21.62
CA ARG A 151 0.96 -17.90 -22.64
C ARG A 151 2.49 -17.84 -22.69
N GLY A 152 3.07 -16.85 -22.00
CA GLY A 152 4.50 -16.62 -21.95
C GLY A 152 5.29 -17.83 -21.46
N GLY A 153 6.43 -18.09 -22.08
CA GLY A 153 7.29 -19.24 -21.74
C GLY A 153 6.76 -20.62 -22.16
N ILE A 154 5.46 -20.75 -22.48
CA ILE A 154 4.83 -22.03 -22.84
C ILE A 154 4.88 -22.24 -24.37
N VAL A 155 4.28 -21.33 -25.13
CA VAL A 155 4.12 -21.44 -26.58
C VAL A 155 5.01 -20.44 -27.33
N PRO A 156 5.44 -20.76 -28.58
CA PRO A 156 6.04 -19.74 -29.44
C PRO A 156 5.00 -18.65 -29.78
N ARG A 157 5.47 -17.42 -30.06
CA ARG A 157 4.61 -16.27 -30.39
C ARG A 157 3.51 -16.01 -29.35
N TRP A 158 3.81 -16.24 -28.08
CA TRP A 158 2.89 -16.03 -26.96
C TRP A 158 2.35 -14.60 -26.89
N TRP A 159 3.09 -13.63 -27.44
CA TRP A 159 2.73 -12.22 -27.52
C TRP A 159 1.72 -11.90 -28.63
N CYS A 160 1.40 -12.85 -29.52
CA CYS A 160 0.40 -12.69 -30.57
C CYS A 160 -0.94 -13.35 -30.22
N GLY A 161 -2.02 -12.67 -30.58
CA GLY A 161 -3.39 -13.18 -30.51
C GLY A 161 -4.03 -13.14 -29.12
N LEU A 162 -5.35 -13.31 -29.11
CA LEU A 162 -6.17 -13.22 -27.90
C LEU A 162 -6.06 -14.50 -27.03
N PRO A 163 -6.03 -14.41 -25.70
CA PRO A 163 -6.16 -15.53 -24.79
C PRO A 163 -7.57 -16.09 -24.91
N SER A 164 -7.70 -17.38 -24.66
CA SER A 164 -9.01 -18.02 -24.51
C SER A 164 -9.70 -17.53 -23.24
N ALA A 165 -11.02 -17.67 -23.20
CA ALA A 165 -11.81 -17.44 -21.98
C ALA A 165 -11.27 -18.26 -20.80
N ASP A 166 -10.82 -19.49 -21.06
CA ASP A 166 -10.17 -20.35 -20.06
C ASP A 166 -8.92 -19.69 -19.46
N LEU A 167 -8.03 -19.13 -20.29
CA LEU A 167 -6.81 -18.48 -19.80
C LEU A 167 -7.11 -17.23 -18.97
N ILE A 168 -8.14 -16.46 -19.36
CA ILE A 168 -8.63 -15.34 -18.56
C ILE A 168 -9.16 -15.86 -17.22
N GLY A 169 -10.03 -16.87 -17.24
CA GLY A 169 -10.62 -17.49 -16.05
C GLY A 169 -9.57 -18.04 -15.07
N TRP A 170 -8.59 -18.79 -15.57
CA TRP A 170 -7.50 -19.32 -14.72
C TRP A 170 -6.60 -18.21 -14.16
N SER A 171 -6.39 -17.13 -14.91
CA SER A 171 -5.63 -15.97 -14.42
C SER A 171 -6.36 -15.30 -13.25
N LEU A 172 -7.65 -15.00 -13.41
CA LEU A 172 -8.47 -14.38 -12.38
C LEU A 172 -8.66 -15.29 -11.17
N LEU A 173 -8.84 -16.59 -11.39
CA LEU A 173 -8.92 -17.57 -10.31
C LEU A 173 -7.62 -17.63 -9.51
N ASN A 174 -6.46 -17.48 -10.15
CA ASN A 174 -5.20 -17.43 -9.42
C ASN A 174 -5.11 -16.18 -8.53
N PHE A 175 -5.50 -15.00 -9.03
CA PHE A 175 -5.59 -13.80 -8.18
C PHE A 175 -6.50 -14.05 -6.97
N LEU A 176 -7.69 -14.59 -7.18
CA LEU A 176 -8.62 -14.92 -6.11
C LEU A 176 -8.04 -15.94 -5.12
N THR A 177 -7.37 -16.98 -5.62
CA THR A 177 -6.73 -18.02 -4.79
C THR A 177 -5.62 -17.44 -3.92
N LEU A 178 -4.82 -16.52 -4.45
CA LEU A 178 -3.74 -15.87 -3.69
C LEU A 178 -4.31 -14.93 -2.61
N THR A 179 -5.34 -14.15 -2.96
CA THR A 179 -6.05 -13.27 -2.02
C THR A 179 -6.70 -14.08 -0.88
N LEU A 180 -7.43 -15.15 -1.21
CA LEU A 180 -8.02 -16.03 -0.21
C LEU A 180 -6.97 -16.81 0.59
N GLY A 181 -5.84 -17.14 -0.03
CA GLY A 181 -4.69 -17.75 0.63
C GLY A 181 -4.11 -16.83 1.70
N ALA A 182 -4.00 -15.54 1.44
CA ALA A 182 -3.59 -14.55 2.44
C ALA A 182 -4.58 -14.44 3.60
N VAL A 183 -5.88 -14.39 3.30
CA VAL A 183 -6.94 -14.43 4.33
C VAL A 183 -6.82 -15.68 5.19
N LEU A 184 -6.66 -16.86 4.60
CA LEU A 184 -6.50 -18.11 5.32
C LEU A 184 -5.29 -18.07 6.26
N VAL A 185 -4.14 -17.66 5.74
CA VAL A 185 -2.87 -17.62 6.47
C VAL A 185 -2.94 -16.69 7.69
N TRP A 186 -3.63 -15.54 7.59
CA TRP A 186 -3.84 -14.61 8.71
C TRP A 186 -5.07 -14.90 9.57
N SER A 187 -5.84 -15.94 9.25
CA SER A 187 -7.02 -16.34 10.04
C SER A 187 -6.76 -17.55 10.93
N VAL A 188 -5.61 -18.21 10.78
CA VAL A 188 -5.22 -19.37 11.59
C VAL A 188 -4.26 -18.96 12.71
N PRO A 189 -4.22 -19.71 13.84
CA PRO A 189 -3.21 -19.51 14.87
C PRO A 189 -1.78 -19.69 14.32
N ASP A 190 -0.80 -19.03 14.91
CA ASP A 190 0.61 -19.00 14.45
C ASP A 190 1.21 -20.38 14.15
N VAL A 191 0.90 -21.38 14.98
CA VAL A 191 1.37 -22.77 14.81
C VAL A 191 0.86 -23.43 13.52
N TRP A 192 -0.24 -22.93 12.96
CA TRP A 192 -0.87 -23.41 11.73
C TRP A 192 -0.55 -22.55 10.51
N THR A 193 0.12 -21.41 10.67
CA THR A 193 0.43 -20.47 9.58
C THR A 193 1.25 -21.12 8.47
N VAL A 194 2.32 -21.86 8.81
CA VAL A 194 3.15 -22.56 7.81
C VAL A 194 2.39 -23.69 7.10
N PRO A 195 1.70 -24.61 7.80
CA PRO A 195 0.81 -25.59 7.15
C PRO A 195 -0.27 -24.96 6.26
N ALA A 196 -0.93 -23.89 6.71
CA ALA A 196 -1.96 -23.19 5.97
C ALA A 196 -1.41 -22.58 4.68
N ALA A 197 -0.26 -21.92 4.75
CA ALA A 197 0.46 -21.44 3.57
C ALA A 197 0.81 -22.60 2.64
N ALA A 198 1.38 -23.69 3.14
CA ALA A 198 1.78 -24.86 2.34
C ALA A 198 0.60 -25.44 1.53
N VAL A 199 -0.60 -25.50 2.11
CA VAL A 199 -1.82 -25.98 1.41
C VAL A 199 -2.16 -25.11 0.19
N THR A 200 -1.93 -23.80 0.24
CA THR A 200 -2.14 -22.92 -0.93
C THR A 200 -1.22 -23.28 -2.11
N GLY A 201 -0.05 -23.84 -1.83
CA GLY A 201 0.87 -24.37 -2.84
C GLY A 201 0.27 -25.53 -3.64
N VAL A 202 -0.65 -26.32 -3.06
CA VAL A 202 -1.39 -27.36 -3.80
C VAL A 202 -2.29 -26.72 -4.87
N ALA A 203 -3.01 -25.65 -4.51
CA ALA A 203 -3.86 -24.92 -5.44
C ALA A 203 -3.03 -24.33 -6.60
N ASN A 204 -1.85 -23.77 -6.30
CA ASN A 204 -0.91 -23.30 -7.33
C ASN A 204 -0.52 -24.42 -8.31
N GLY A 205 -0.19 -25.61 -7.83
CA GLY A 205 0.17 -26.74 -8.68
C GLY A 205 -0.98 -27.18 -9.62
N LEU A 206 -2.22 -27.18 -9.11
CA LEU A 206 -3.41 -27.45 -9.92
C LEU A 206 -3.65 -26.35 -10.96
N LEU A 207 -3.46 -25.08 -10.59
CA LEU A 207 -3.57 -23.94 -11.50
C LEU A 207 -2.51 -23.99 -12.60
N TRP A 208 -1.26 -24.37 -12.29
CA TRP A 208 -0.22 -24.64 -13.29
C TRP A 208 -0.64 -25.71 -14.29
N GLN A 209 -1.20 -26.83 -13.81
CA GLN A 209 -1.70 -27.89 -14.67
C GLN A 209 -2.79 -27.38 -15.63
N ARG A 210 -3.77 -26.64 -15.11
CA ARG A 210 -4.89 -26.10 -15.89
C ARG A 210 -4.44 -25.02 -16.88
N LYS A 211 -3.59 -24.10 -16.46
CA LYS A 211 -2.99 -23.05 -17.30
C LYS A 211 -2.24 -23.64 -18.48
N VAL A 212 -1.34 -24.60 -18.25
CA VAL A 212 -0.50 -25.17 -19.34
C VAL A 212 -1.38 -25.91 -20.34
N ARG A 213 -2.38 -26.67 -19.86
CA ARG A 213 -3.36 -27.31 -20.73
C ARG A 213 -4.15 -26.28 -21.57
N ALA A 214 -4.66 -25.23 -20.94
CA ALA A 214 -5.40 -24.15 -21.61
C ALA A 214 -4.55 -23.35 -22.61
N ALA A 215 -3.23 -23.28 -22.42
CA ALA A 215 -2.31 -22.60 -23.33
C ALA A 215 -1.89 -23.46 -24.53
N VAL A 216 -1.88 -24.79 -24.39
CA VAL A 216 -1.31 -25.73 -25.37
C VAL A 216 -2.36 -26.44 -26.22
N LEU A 217 -3.52 -26.78 -25.66
CA LEU A 217 -4.54 -27.56 -26.36
C LEU A 217 -5.35 -26.80 -27.43
N PRO A 218 -5.64 -25.49 -27.33
CA PRO A 218 -6.42 -24.81 -28.34
C PRO A 218 -5.82 -24.93 -29.75
N GLU A 219 -6.62 -25.35 -30.72
CA GLU A 219 -6.18 -25.51 -32.11
C GLU A 219 -6.11 -24.18 -32.87
N ARG A 220 -6.91 -23.19 -32.47
CA ARG A 220 -7.00 -21.89 -33.12
C ARG A 220 -6.90 -20.77 -32.09
N VAL A 221 -5.99 -19.83 -32.35
CA VAL A 221 -5.84 -18.59 -31.58
C VAL A 221 -6.41 -17.45 -32.42
N ARG A 222 -7.41 -16.73 -31.87
CA ARG A 222 -7.98 -15.56 -32.54
C ARG A 222 -6.91 -14.47 -32.66
N TRP A 223 -6.84 -13.82 -33.82
CA TRP A 223 -5.86 -12.77 -34.12
C TRP A 223 -4.40 -13.20 -33.96
N SER A 224 -4.06 -14.44 -34.32
CA SER A 224 -2.74 -15.07 -34.13
C SER A 224 -1.53 -14.31 -34.72
N ARG A 225 -1.74 -13.29 -35.56
CA ARG A 225 -0.69 -12.43 -36.13
C ARG A 225 -0.58 -11.05 -35.46
N VAL A 226 -1.59 -10.63 -34.70
CA VAL A 226 -1.64 -9.30 -34.08
C VAL A 226 -0.81 -9.30 -32.80
N PRO A 227 0.10 -8.33 -32.58
CA PRO A 227 0.90 -8.18 -31.36
C PRO A 227 0.05 -7.69 -30.18
N VAL A 228 -0.91 -8.48 -29.72
CA VAL A 228 -1.86 -8.04 -28.69
C VAL A 228 -1.14 -7.71 -27.37
N VAL A 229 -0.15 -8.51 -26.95
CA VAL A 229 0.56 -8.25 -25.68
C VAL A 229 1.25 -6.88 -25.67
N PRO A 230 2.09 -6.52 -26.66
CA PRO A 230 2.65 -5.16 -26.75
C PRO A 230 1.60 -4.05 -26.73
N LEU A 231 0.47 -4.22 -27.42
CA LEU A 231 -0.61 -3.23 -27.44
C LEU A 231 -1.25 -3.05 -26.06
N VAL A 232 -1.50 -4.14 -25.34
CA VAL A 232 -2.02 -4.08 -23.97
C VAL A 232 -1.00 -3.45 -23.02
N ILE A 233 0.28 -3.77 -23.15
CA ILE A 233 1.34 -3.14 -22.35
C ILE A 233 1.34 -1.62 -22.58
N ALA A 234 1.32 -1.18 -23.84
CA ALA A 234 1.25 0.24 -24.17
C ALA A 234 -0.01 0.90 -23.60
N MET A 235 -1.17 0.25 -23.72
CA MET A 235 -2.44 0.72 -23.16
C MET A 235 -2.40 0.85 -21.64
N VAL A 236 -1.77 -0.09 -20.95
CA VAL A 236 -1.67 -0.10 -19.48
C VAL A 236 -0.63 0.89 -18.96
N LEU A 237 0.43 1.17 -19.72
CA LEU A 237 1.41 2.22 -19.39
C LEU A 237 0.90 3.63 -19.71
N ALA A 238 -0.01 3.79 -20.66
CA ALA A 238 -0.50 5.10 -21.09
C ALA A 238 -1.05 5.98 -19.95
N PRO A 239 -1.85 5.47 -18.99
CA PRO A 239 -2.35 6.27 -17.87
C PRO A 239 -1.26 6.88 -16.98
N LEU A 240 -0.04 6.32 -16.93
CA LEU A 240 1.07 6.92 -16.18
C LEU A 240 1.41 8.33 -16.72
N PHE A 241 1.17 8.61 -17.99
CA PHE A 241 1.42 9.92 -18.58
C PHE A 241 0.28 10.94 -18.38
N PHE A 242 -0.85 10.52 -17.79
CA PHE A 242 -2.02 11.37 -17.53
C PHE A 242 -2.40 11.34 -16.04
N PHE A 243 -1.43 11.06 -15.18
CA PHE A 243 -1.64 10.84 -13.75
C PHE A 243 -2.28 12.05 -13.07
N ASP A 244 -1.78 13.26 -13.34
CA ASP A 244 -2.30 14.50 -12.74
C ASP A 244 -3.78 14.76 -13.07
N GLU A 245 -4.24 14.39 -14.27
CA GLU A 245 -5.64 14.57 -14.65
C GLU A 245 -6.56 13.62 -13.89
N VAL A 246 -6.07 12.40 -13.61
CA VAL A 246 -6.77 11.38 -12.82
C VAL A 246 -6.80 11.78 -11.34
N GLU A 247 -5.68 12.27 -10.81
CA GLU A 247 -5.54 12.74 -9.43
C GLU A 247 -6.31 14.03 -9.17
N ALA A 248 -6.25 15.01 -10.06
CA ALA A 248 -7.03 16.25 -9.97
C ALA A 248 -8.54 15.99 -9.99
N GLY A 249 -9.01 14.89 -10.58
CA GLY A 249 -10.39 14.43 -10.47
C GLY A 249 -10.78 13.98 -9.06
N GLY A 250 -9.85 13.31 -8.36
CA GLY A 250 -9.99 12.88 -6.96
C GLY A 250 -9.85 14.03 -5.96
N ALA A 251 -8.83 14.88 -6.10
CA ALA A 251 -8.57 16.03 -5.22
C ALA A 251 -9.71 17.07 -5.23
N ARG A 252 -10.30 17.37 -6.40
CA ARG A 252 -11.52 18.21 -6.50
C ARG A 252 -12.72 17.62 -5.74
N GLY A 253 -12.75 16.30 -5.57
CA GLY A 253 -13.75 15.60 -4.75
C GLY A 253 -13.55 15.78 -3.25
N ALA A 254 -12.29 15.94 -2.81
CA ALA A 254 -11.86 16.16 -1.42
C ALA A 254 -11.99 17.64 -1.00
N GLU A 255 -11.68 18.61 -1.87
CA GLU A 255 -11.90 20.05 -1.59
C GLU A 255 -13.37 20.32 -1.23
N ARG A 256 -14.32 19.75 -2.01
CA ARG A 256 -15.76 19.79 -1.73
C ARG A 256 -16.18 18.97 -0.50
N ALA A 257 -15.34 18.06 -0.02
CA ALA A 257 -15.62 17.19 1.12
C ALA A 257 -15.41 17.86 2.49
N THR A 258 -14.64 18.95 2.54
CA THR A 258 -14.29 19.63 3.80
C THR A 258 -15.35 20.63 4.30
N ALA A 259 -16.33 21.00 3.47
CA ALA A 259 -17.44 21.89 3.83
C ALA A 259 -18.31 21.46 5.04
N PRO A 260 -18.56 20.16 5.32
CA PRO A 260 -19.46 19.73 6.39
C PRO A 260 -18.96 20.02 7.82
N ILE A 261 -17.65 20.20 8.05
CA ILE A 261 -17.11 20.38 9.41
C ILE A 261 -17.61 21.67 10.07
N GLY A 262 -17.97 22.69 9.28
CA GLY A 262 -18.58 23.92 9.79
C GLY A 262 -19.92 23.69 10.50
N ARG A 263 -20.60 22.58 10.21
CA ARG A 263 -21.87 22.19 10.85
C ARG A 263 -21.70 21.43 12.16
N LEU A 264 -20.48 21.23 12.64
CA LEU A 264 -20.23 20.57 13.93
C LEU A 264 -21.03 21.19 15.10
N PRO A 265 -21.19 22.53 15.21
CA PRO A 265 -22.01 23.14 16.26
C PRO A 265 -23.52 22.87 16.13
N GLU A 266 -24.01 22.48 14.95
CA GLU A 266 -25.42 22.13 14.75
C GLU A 266 -25.76 20.76 15.34
N VAL A 267 -24.75 19.90 15.49
CA VAL A 267 -24.92 18.50 15.93
C VAL A 267 -24.40 18.25 17.36
N GLY A 268 -23.73 19.22 17.98
CA GLY A 268 -23.25 19.11 19.36
C GLY A 268 -22.94 20.46 20.00
N ASP A 269 -22.99 20.50 21.34
CA ASP A 269 -22.66 21.69 22.12
C ASP A 269 -21.13 21.84 22.29
N ILE A 270 -20.48 22.42 21.27
CA ILE A 270 -19.02 22.50 21.20
C ILE A 270 -18.47 23.59 22.13
N GLN A 271 -17.98 23.15 23.29
CA GLN A 271 -17.38 24.01 24.33
C GLN A 271 -15.89 24.33 24.09
N GLN A 272 -15.21 23.59 23.23
CA GLN A 272 -13.85 23.87 22.77
C GLN A 272 -13.85 24.81 21.57
N THR A 273 -12.66 25.29 21.19
CA THR A 273 -12.45 25.77 19.82
C THR A 273 -11.82 24.66 18.99
N VAL A 274 -12.35 24.39 17.81
CA VAL A 274 -11.90 23.30 16.94
C VAL A 274 -10.97 23.85 15.87
N ILE A 275 -9.80 23.22 15.69
CA ILE A 275 -8.94 23.43 14.52
C ILE A 275 -9.11 22.22 13.60
N PHE A 276 -9.57 22.47 12.38
CA PHE A 276 -9.69 21.46 11.33
C PHE A 276 -8.47 21.48 10.41
N LEU A 277 -7.76 20.35 10.32
CA LEU A 277 -6.58 20.16 9.47
C LEU A 277 -6.96 19.31 8.26
N SER A 278 -6.97 19.95 7.08
CA SER A 278 -7.19 19.28 5.80
C SER A 278 -5.98 18.45 5.36
N GLY A 279 -6.21 17.50 4.46
CA GLY A 279 -5.17 16.62 3.90
C GLY A 279 -4.28 17.25 2.82
N TYR A 280 -3.41 16.39 2.26
CA TYR A 280 -2.54 16.66 1.12
C TYR A 280 -3.31 17.19 -0.09
N ASP A 281 -2.70 18.11 -0.83
CA ASP A 281 -3.25 18.80 -2.00
C ASP A 281 -4.55 19.57 -1.76
N SER A 282 -4.89 19.83 -0.50
CA SER A 282 -5.99 20.74 -0.17
C SER A 282 -5.62 22.20 -0.42
N ASP A 283 -6.62 23.06 -0.57
CA ASP A 283 -6.46 24.51 -0.60
C ASP A 283 -7.35 25.19 0.45
N TYR A 284 -7.10 26.48 0.69
CA TYR A 284 -7.97 27.33 1.46
C TYR A 284 -7.90 28.76 0.95
N ARG A 285 -9.06 29.33 0.61
CA ARG A 285 -9.16 30.65 -0.05
C ARG A 285 -9.33 31.83 0.90
N GLY A 286 -9.31 31.60 2.22
CA GLY A 286 -9.48 32.67 3.21
C GLY A 286 -10.93 33.02 3.54
N ASP A 287 -11.87 32.09 3.36
CA ASP A 287 -13.29 32.31 3.63
C ASP A 287 -13.51 32.79 5.07
N PRO A 288 -14.13 33.97 5.31
CA PRO A 288 -14.28 34.54 6.66
C PRO A 288 -14.97 33.61 7.65
N GLU A 289 -15.98 32.86 7.21
CA GLU A 289 -16.73 31.90 8.03
C GLU A 289 -15.86 30.75 8.56
N LYS A 290 -14.75 30.44 7.89
CA LYS A 290 -13.81 29.38 8.27
C LYS A 290 -12.62 29.91 9.09
N ALA A 291 -12.59 31.21 9.37
CA ALA A 291 -11.54 31.89 10.11
C ALA A 291 -11.92 32.23 11.56
N GLU A 292 -13.17 31.99 11.96
CA GLU A 292 -13.73 32.37 13.25
C GLU A 292 -14.22 31.16 14.07
N PRO A 293 -14.17 31.23 15.42
CA PRO A 293 -14.73 30.18 16.28
C PRO A 293 -16.22 29.92 16.02
N PRO A 294 -16.74 28.71 16.33
CA PRO A 294 -16.08 27.65 17.11
C PRO A 294 -15.24 26.68 16.28
N VAL A 295 -15.27 26.72 14.95
CA VAL A 295 -14.52 25.83 14.06
C VAL A 295 -13.67 26.66 13.09
N ILE A 296 -12.35 26.52 13.19
CA ILE A 296 -11.38 27.28 12.39
C ILE A 296 -10.56 26.31 11.54
N ARG A 297 -10.24 26.72 10.32
CA ARG A 297 -9.34 25.95 9.44
C ARG A 297 -7.88 26.18 9.79
N PHE A 298 -7.11 25.10 9.87
CA PHE A 298 -5.65 25.19 9.89
C PHE A 298 -5.15 25.74 8.55
N SER A 299 -4.15 26.62 8.63
CA SER A 299 -3.42 27.07 7.45
C SER A 299 -1.98 26.59 7.46
N TYR A 300 -1.55 25.95 6.38
CA TYR A 300 -0.16 25.55 6.18
C TYR A 300 0.80 26.75 6.19
N ARG A 301 0.30 27.95 5.86
CA ARG A 301 1.05 29.22 5.85
C ARG A 301 1.00 30.00 7.16
N GLY A 302 0.25 29.52 8.16
CA GLY A 302 0.12 30.18 9.45
C GLY A 302 -1.06 31.16 9.54
N THR A 303 -0.96 32.10 10.47
CA THR A 303 -2.03 33.08 10.75
C THR A 303 -1.55 34.51 10.60
N ASP A 304 -2.48 35.41 10.28
CA ASP A 304 -2.26 36.85 10.23
C ASP A 304 -2.01 37.48 11.62
N GLY A 305 -1.87 38.81 11.67
CA GLY A 305 -1.67 39.56 12.91
C GLY A 305 -2.84 39.48 13.91
N HIS A 306 -4.03 39.04 13.47
CA HIS A 306 -5.22 38.84 14.30
C HIS A 306 -5.44 37.36 14.66
N GLY A 307 -4.50 36.49 14.30
CA GLY A 307 -4.59 35.05 14.55
C GLY A 307 -5.58 34.33 13.64
N ARG A 308 -5.99 34.93 12.52
CA ARG A 308 -6.85 34.27 11.51
C ARG A 308 -6.00 33.49 10.50
N PRO A 309 -6.44 32.30 10.06
CA PRO A 309 -5.68 31.48 9.13
C PRO A 309 -5.50 32.17 7.77
N LEU A 310 -4.28 32.13 7.25
CA LEU A 310 -3.96 32.68 5.93
C LEU A 310 -4.45 31.73 4.81
N PRO A 311 -4.85 32.25 3.64
CA PRO A 311 -5.10 31.42 2.46
C PRO A 311 -3.84 30.65 2.06
N TYR A 312 -4.02 29.39 1.64
CA TYR A 312 -2.95 28.50 1.16
C TYR A 312 -3.41 27.72 -0.07
N SER A 313 -2.43 27.24 -0.83
CA SER A 313 -2.57 26.46 -2.06
C SER A 313 -2.13 25.00 -1.86
N PRO A 314 -2.45 24.08 -2.78
CA PRO A 314 -2.01 22.68 -2.69
C PRO A 314 -0.50 22.51 -2.45
N ALA A 315 0.34 23.32 -3.11
CA ALA A 315 1.79 23.27 -2.94
C ALA A 315 2.27 23.58 -1.51
N ASP A 316 1.48 24.32 -0.71
CA ASP A 316 1.82 24.58 0.69
C ASP A 316 1.67 23.33 1.57
N THR A 317 0.93 22.31 1.10
CA THR A 317 0.78 21.01 1.79
C THR A 317 1.99 20.09 1.62
N HIS A 318 2.85 20.35 0.63
CA HIS A 318 4.03 19.51 0.34
C HIS A 318 5.19 19.73 1.33
N GLN A 319 5.05 20.64 2.28
CA GLN A 319 6.04 20.86 3.32
C GLN A 319 6.12 19.67 4.30
N SER A 320 7.25 19.54 5.01
CA SER A 320 7.43 18.42 5.93
C SER A 320 6.40 18.42 7.07
N ILE A 321 5.98 17.23 7.53
CA ILE A 321 5.08 17.11 8.69
C ILE A 321 5.63 17.85 9.93
N PRO A 322 6.93 17.74 10.29
CA PRO A 322 7.49 18.54 11.38
C PRO A 322 7.31 20.05 11.20
N THR A 323 7.50 20.58 9.98
CA THR A 323 7.25 22.00 9.68
C THR A 323 5.79 22.35 9.94
N SER A 324 4.86 21.58 9.37
CA SER A 324 3.42 21.77 9.55
C SER A 324 3.01 21.68 11.04
N ALA A 325 3.61 20.79 11.82
CA ALA A 325 3.33 20.63 13.24
C ALA A 325 3.80 21.84 14.08
N HIS A 326 4.93 22.46 13.72
CA HIS A 326 5.36 23.72 14.34
C HIS A 326 4.44 24.89 13.99
N VAL A 327 3.93 24.92 12.76
CA VAL A 327 2.91 25.89 12.34
C VAL A 327 1.62 25.67 13.12
N LEU A 328 1.19 24.42 13.32
CA LEU A 328 0.03 24.06 14.14
C LEU A 328 0.20 24.52 15.59
N ALA A 329 1.35 24.26 16.21
CA ALA A 329 1.63 24.65 17.59
C ALA A 329 1.40 26.15 17.82
N LYS A 330 1.91 27.00 16.91
CA LYS A 330 1.71 28.46 16.96
C LYS A 330 0.24 28.86 16.80
N GLN A 331 -0.50 28.16 15.94
CA GLN A 331 -1.93 28.44 15.75
C GLN A 331 -2.77 28.04 16.95
N VAL A 332 -2.49 26.88 17.55
CA VAL A 332 -3.12 26.42 18.79
C VAL A 332 -2.88 27.43 19.91
N GLU A 333 -1.64 27.88 20.10
CA GLU A 333 -1.29 28.86 21.14
C GLU A 333 -2.02 30.19 20.92
N ARG A 334 -1.94 30.76 19.72
CA ARG A 334 -2.63 32.03 19.39
C ARG A 334 -4.12 31.92 19.58
N LEU A 335 -4.71 30.80 19.17
CA LEU A 335 -6.15 30.59 19.30
C LEU A 335 -6.56 30.46 20.77
N HIS A 336 -5.82 29.68 21.55
CA HIS A 336 -6.06 29.52 22.98
C HIS A 336 -5.93 30.87 23.71
N ASN A 337 -4.90 31.67 23.41
CA ASN A 337 -4.70 32.98 24.01
C ASN A 337 -5.82 33.96 23.63
N ARG A 338 -6.34 33.87 22.40
CA ARG A 338 -7.42 34.73 21.90
C ARG A 338 -8.78 34.39 22.51
N THR A 339 -9.08 33.10 22.72
CA THR A 339 -10.42 32.66 23.15
C THR A 339 -10.50 32.28 24.63
N GLY A 340 -9.38 31.98 25.27
CA GLY A 340 -9.31 31.40 26.61
C GLY A 340 -9.82 29.94 26.70
N ARG A 341 -10.25 29.34 25.58
CA ARG A 341 -10.87 28.00 25.53
C ARG A 341 -9.84 26.93 25.20
N LYS A 342 -10.05 25.70 25.66
CA LYS A 342 -9.30 24.53 25.18
C LYS A 342 -9.53 24.30 23.69
N VAL A 343 -8.56 23.68 23.04
CA VAL A 343 -8.54 23.41 21.60
C VAL A 343 -8.75 21.93 21.34
N ALA A 344 -9.67 21.59 20.43
CA ALA A 344 -9.81 20.26 19.88
C ALA A 344 -9.25 20.22 18.46
N LEU A 345 -8.50 19.17 18.12
CA LEU A 345 -7.94 18.98 16.78
C LEU A 345 -8.79 17.98 15.99
N VAL A 346 -9.13 18.30 14.74
CA VAL A 346 -9.78 17.35 13.82
C VAL A 346 -8.93 17.30 12.57
N GLY A 347 -8.14 16.24 12.41
CA GLY A 347 -7.28 16.06 11.25
C GLY A 347 -7.84 15.05 10.26
N GLU A 348 -7.78 15.36 8.97
CA GLU A 348 -8.12 14.45 7.87
C GLU A 348 -6.87 14.12 7.05
N SER A 349 -6.63 12.83 6.77
CA SER A 349 -5.49 12.38 5.97
C SER A 349 -4.16 12.92 6.53
N GLU A 350 -3.37 13.68 5.75
CA GLU A 350 -2.17 14.39 6.21
C GLU A 350 -2.40 15.20 7.50
N GLY A 351 -3.54 15.89 7.63
CA GLY A 351 -3.86 16.69 8.81
C GLY A 351 -3.86 15.88 10.11
N ALA A 352 -4.19 14.59 10.04
CA ALA A 352 -4.11 13.69 11.19
C ALA A 352 -2.66 13.32 11.55
N LEU A 353 -1.77 13.18 10.55
CA LEU A 353 -0.33 12.97 10.77
C LEU A 353 0.29 14.19 11.46
N ILE A 354 -0.04 15.40 10.99
CA ILE A 354 0.42 16.66 11.58
C ILE A 354 -0.04 16.78 13.05
N ALA A 355 -1.32 16.53 13.30
CA ALA A 355 -1.88 16.57 14.65
C ALA A 355 -1.19 15.54 15.57
N ARG A 356 -1.01 14.31 15.10
CA ARG A 356 -0.38 13.24 15.89
C ARG A 356 1.09 13.54 16.18
N TYR A 357 1.84 14.07 15.21
CA TYR A 357 3.24 14.48 15.39
C TYR A 357 3.36 15.64 16.38
N TYR A 358 2.51 16.66 16.27
CA TYR A 358 2.46 17.77 17.23
C TYR A 358 2.18 17.28 18.65
N LEU A 359 1.22 16.38 18.81
CA LEU A 359 0.86 15.83 20.11
C LEU A 359 1.95 14.94 20.72
N GLU A 360 2.79 14.29 19.91
CA GLU A 360 3.91 13.50 20.43
C GLU A 360 5.14 14.35 20.75
N ARG A 361 5.55 15.19 19.79
CA ARG A 361 6.89 15.79 19.79
C ARG A 361 6.90 17.21 20.37
N LEU A 362 5.76 17.87 20.47
CA LEU A 362 5.66 19.27 20.87
C LEU A 362 4.77 19.44 22.11
N ARG A 363 4.99 20.51 22.87
CA ARG A 363 4.16 20.80 24.05
C ARG A 363 2.77 21.25 23.63
N HIS A 364 1.73 20.64 24.22
CA HIS A 364 0.34 20.86 23.84
C HIS A 364 -0.60 21.16 25.02
N PRO A 365 -0.30 22.10 25.94
CA PRO A 365 -1.10 22.34 27.15
C PRO A 365 -2.54 22.82 26.88
N ALA A 366 -2.78 23.38 25.69
CA ALA A 366 -4.08 23.88 25.28
C ALA A 366 -4.98 22.84 24.61
N VAL A 367 -4.45 21.66 24.25
CA VAL A 367 -5.21 20.61 23.56
C VAL A 367 -5.65 19.52 24.52
N ASP A 368 -6.93 19.16 24.51
CA ASP A 368 -7.51 18.11 25.35
C ASP A 368 -8.20 17.00 24.55
N SER A 369 -8.38 17.18 23.24
CA SER A 369 -9.04 16.22 22.35
C SER A 369 -8.47 16.28 20.94
N ALA A 370 -8.32 15.12 20.29
CA ALA A 370 -8.08 15.05 18.86
C ALA A 370 -8.85 13.90 18.18
N VAL A 371 -9.23 14.14 16.93
CA VAL A 371 -9.94 13.21 16.05
C VAL A 371 -9.09 13.01 14.79
N MET A 372 -8.80 11.75 14.48
CA MET A 372 -8.04 11.35 13.30
C MET A 372 -8.97 10.69 12.28
N LEU A 373 -9.25 11.38 11.18
CA LEU A 373 -10.15 10.95 10.11
C LEU A 373 -9.33 10.44 8.94
N SER A 374 -9.58 9.22 8.47
CA SER A 374 -8.84 8.65 7.33
C SER A 374 -7.33 8.82 7.48
N HIS A 375 -6.80 8.70 8.70
CA HIS A 375 -5.37 8.94 8.89
C HIS A 375 -4.57 7.82 8.22
N VAL A 376 -3.42 8.20 7.68
CA VAL A 376 -2.50 7.25 7.08
C VAL A 376 -1.90 6.37 8.18
N LEU A 377 -2.10 5.06 8.05
CA LEU A 377 -1.70 4.06 9.04
C LEU A 377 -0.44 3.35 8.58
N ARG A 378 0.57 3.25 9.45
CA ARG A 378 1.81 2.52 9.17
C ARG A 378 2.46 2.97 7.85
N ALA A 379 2.58 4.28 7.64
CA ALA A 379 3.43 4.86 6.60
C ALA A 379 4.92 4.55 6.84
N GLY A 380 5.79 4.80 5.86
CA GLY A 380 7.24 4.60 5.99
C GLY A 380 7.65 3.14 6.09
N ARG A 381 6.89 2.21 5.48
CA ARG A 381 7.23 0.77 5.54
C ARG A 381 8.45 0.41 4.73
N VAL A 382 8.84 1.25 3.77
CA VAL A 382 9.98 1.04 2.89
C VAL A 382 10.98 2.18 3.10
N TYR A 383 12.15 2.06 2.50
CA TYR A 383 13.12 3.15 2.48
C TYR A 383 13.77 3.23 1.12
N TYR A 384 14.20 4.44 0.76
CA TYR A 384 15.17 4.68 -0.30
C TYR A 384 15.96 5.94 0.08
N PRO A 385 17.30 5.90 0.00
CA PRO A 385 18.13 7.00 0.45
C PRO A 385 17.99 8.20 -0.49
N PRO A 386 18.29 9.43 -0.03
CA PRO A 386 18.22 10.64 -0.85
C PRO A 386 19.21 10.59 -2.03
N PRO A 387 19.03 11.41 -3.09
CA PRO A 387 19.77 11.26 -4.35
C PRO A 387 21.29 11.43 -4.23
N GLN A 388 21.77 12.12 -3.19
CA GLN A 388 23.20 12.28 -2.90
C GLN A 388 23.87 11.02 -2.33
N ALA A 389 23.09 10.04 -1.87
CA ALA A 389 23.62 8.79 -1.33
C ALA A 389 23.82 7.74 -2.44
N ASP A 390 24.95 7.05 -2.39
CA ASP A 390 25.35 6.01 -3.33
C ASP A 390 25.04 4.57 -2.83
N THR A 391 24.69 4.46 -1.55
CA THR A 391 24.40 3.22 -0.83
C THR A 391 23.26 3.44 0.17
N GLY A 392 22.68 2.34 0.67
CA GLY A 392 21.53 2.34 1.57
C GLY A 392 20.38 1.49 1.04
N TRP A 393 19.50 1.05 1.93
CA TRP A 393 18.37 0.20 1.57
C TRP A 393 17.46 0.90 0.56
N GLY A 394 17.13 0.21 -0.54
CA GLY A 394 16.28 0.73 -1.60
C GLY A 394 16.96 1.70 -2.57
N VAL A 395 18.30 1.80 -2.60
CA VAL A 395 19.02 2.78 -3.45
C VAL A 395 18.62 2.74 -4.93
N ALA A 396 18.54 1.55 -5.55
CA ALA A 396 18.12 1.44 -6.95
C ALA A 396 16.64 1.78 -7.13
N THR A 397 15.80 1.43 -6.15
CA THR A 397 14.39 1.78 -6.14
C THR A 397 14.17 3.29 -6.06
N GLY A 398 14.91 4.01 -5.21
CA GLY A 398 14.83 5.48 -5.16
C GLY A 398 15.13 6.12 -6.52
N TRP A 399 16.16 5.66 -7.22
CA TRP A 399 16.47 6.12 -8.57
C TRP A 399 15.38 5.76 -9.60
N GLN A 400 14.79 4.57 -9.49
CA GLN A 400 13.67 4.18 -10.33
C GLN A 400 12.45 5.07 -10.09
N LEU A 401 12.10 5.35 -8.83
CA LEU A 401 10.97 6.21 -8.47
C LEU A 401 11.17 7.63 -9.01
N ARG A 402 12.37 8.21 -8.82
CA ARG A 402 12.71 9.53 -9.40
C ARG A 402 12.56 9.57 -10.91
N ALA A 403 13.07 8.56 -11.61
CA ALA A 403 12.93 8.47 -13.06
C ALA A 403 11.45 8.35 -13.49
N MET A 404 10.67 7.57 -12.74
CA MET A 404 9.25 7.38 -13.01
C MET A 404 8.45 8.67 -12.80
N PHE A 405 8.62 9.35 -11.66
CA PHE A 405 7.93 10.61 -11.37
C PHE A 405 8.38 11.75 -12.29
N ALA A 406 9.66 11.78 -12.67
CA ALA A 406 10.15 12.72 -13.66
C ALA A 406 9.49 12.53 -15.04
N LEU A 407 9.12 11.29 -15.41
CA LEU A 407 8.39 10.98 -16.65
C LEU A 407 6.90 11.27 -16.54
N ILE A 408 6.29 10.98 -15.38
CA ILE A 408 4.87 11.25 -15.10
C ILE A 408 4.63 12.77 -15.09
N GLY A 409 5.48 13.53 -14.39
CA GLY A 409 5.36 14.98 -14.23
C GLY A 409 5.72 15.81 -15.48
N VAL A 410 5.87 15.19 -16.65
CA VAL A 410 6.11 15.91 -17.91
C VAL A 410 4.79 16.55 -18.37
N GLY A 411 4.66 17.86 -18.17
CA GLY A 411 3.47 18.63 -18.52
C GLY A 411 2.53 18.93 -17.34
N ALA A 412 2.85 18.41 -16.16
CA ALA A 412 2.15 18.67 -14.91
C ALA A 412 2.20 20.14 -14.48
N THR A 413 1.11 20.66 -13.94
CA THR A 413 1.07 22.00 -13.32
C THR A 413 1.64 22.01 -11.91
N LEU A 414 1.50 20.89 -11.19
CA LEU A 414 2.09 20.62 -9.88
C LEU A 414 2.75 19.24 -10.00
N ARG A 415 4.04 19.15 -9.66
CA ARG A 415 4.80 17.90 -9.80
C ARG A 415 4.92 17.26 -8.43
N ASP A 416 4.35 16.08 -8.26
CA ASP A 416 4.71 15.22 -7.14
C ASP A 416 6.16 14.75 -7.33
N ASP A 417 6.87 14.64 -6.22
CA ASP A 417 8.25 14.15 -6.20
C ASP A 417 8.40 13.14 -5.07
N PRO A 418 8.97 11.94 -5.30
CA PRO A 418 9.31 11.02 -4.21
C PRO A 418 10.30 11.61 -3.20
N GLU A 419 10.91 12.76 -3.50
CA GLU A 419 11.81 13.54 -2.64
C GLU A 419 11.16 14.74 -1.97
N GLU A 420 9.87 14.99 -2.18
CA GLU A 420 9.22 16.16 -1.60
C GLU A 420 9.27 16.11 -0.05
N PRO A 421 9.31 17.28 0.62
CA PRO A 421 9.49 17.32 2.07
C PRO A 421 8.43 16.54 2.87
N PHE A 422 7.18 16.48 2.40
CA PHE A 422 6.13 15.67 3.00
C PHE A 422 6.50 14.17 2.98
N ILE A 423 6.72 13.58 1.80
CA ILE A 423 7.11 12.16 1.64
C ILE A 423 8.39 11.85 2.41
N ARG A 424 9.41 12.73 2.30
CA ARG A 424 10.66 12.55 3.05
C ARG A 424 10.47 12.52 4.55
N SER A 425 9.56 13.32 5.08
CA SER A 425 9.27 13.27 6.51
C SER A 425 8.62 11.95 6.94
N LEU A 426 7.85 11.27 6.08
CA LEU A 426 7.30 9.94 6.38
C LEU A 426 8.39 8.86 6.39
N LEU A 427 9.29 8.92 5.40
CA LEU A 427 10.40 7.98 5.27
C LEU A 427 11.41 8.12 6.39
N ASP A 428 11.78 9.35 6.76
CA ASP A 428 12.84 9.60 7.75
C ASP A 428 12.35 9.36 9.19
N GLU A 429 11.07 9.63 9.47
CA GLU A 429 10.42 9.39 10.77
C GLU A 429 9.55 8.13 10.75
N ALA A 430 9.86 7.16 9.89
CA ALA A 430 9.12 5.90 9.76
C ALA A 430 8.86 5.16 11.09
N PRO A 431 9.81 5.09 12.06
CA PRO A 431 9.54 4.46 13.36
C PRO A 431 8.30 5.03 14.06
N PHE A 432 8.14 6.35 14.05
CA PHE A 432 7.01 7.04 14.67
C PHE A 432 5.69 6.68 13.97
N TYR A 433 5.63 6.82 12.64
CA TYR A 433 4.38 6.58 11.89
C TYR A 433 3.95 5.12 11.86
N ARG A 434 4.89 4.19 12.05
CA ARG A 434 4.61 2.75 12.15
C ARG A 434 4.13 2.34 13.53
N ASN A 435 4.73 2.91 14.57
CA ASN A 435 4.57 2.37 15.92
C ASN A 435 3.62 3.17 16.81
N GLU A 436 3.47 4.48 16.59
CA GLU A 436 2.90 5.37 17.60
C GLU A 436 1.55 6.01 17.21
N MET A 437 1.13 5.88 15.94
CA MET A 437 -0.08 6.54 15.42
C MET A 437 -1.36 6.18 16.18
N LEU A 438 -1.45 4.95 16.69
CA LEU A 438 -2.62 4.43 17.42
C LEU A 438 -2.40 4.29 18.93
N CYS A 439 -1.42 5.03 19.46
CA CYS A 439 -1.09 5.04 20.88
C CYS A 439 -1.74 6.22 21.62
N PRO A 440 -2.08 6.05 22.91
CA PRO A 440 -2.65 7.12 23.72
C PRO A 440 -1.63 8.25 23.93
N VAL A 441 -2.11 9.49 23.94
CA VAL A 441 -1.31 10.67 24.32
C VAL A 441 -1.79 11.19 25.67
N ARG A 442 -0.85 11.45 26.57
CA ARG A 442 -1.18 11.88 27.93
C ARG A 442 -1.96 13.20 27.92
N GLY A 443 -3.14 13.17 28.56
CA GLY A 443 -3.99 14.35 28.72
C GLY A 443 -4.82 14.72 27.48
N VAL A 444 -4.82 13.88 26.44
CA VAL A 444 -5.58 14.12 25.20
C VAL A 444 -6.50 12.94 24.92
N ARG A 445 -7.80 13.19 24.73
CA ARG A 445 -8.75 12.17 24.27
C ARG A 445 -8.58 11.96 22.76
N LEU A 446 -8.16 10.77 22.34
CA LEU A 446 -7.94 10.42 20.94
C LEU A 446 -9.03 9.48 20.42
N ILE A 447 -9.36 9.61 19.14
CA ILE A 447 -10.17 8.64 18.39
C ILE A 447 -9.68 8.59 16.94
N ALA A 448 -9.67 7.40 16.35
CA ALA A 448 -9.47 7.20 14.92
C ALA A 448 -10.78 6.76 14.25
N ILE A 449 -11.14 7.39 13.14
CA ILE A 449 -12.27 7.00 12.30
C ILE A 449 -11.75 6.61 10.93
N LEU A 450 -11.89 5.32 10.59
CA LEU A 450 -11.24 4.70 9.43
C LEU A 450 -12.26 4.34 8.34
N PRO A 451 -12.07 4.78 7.09
CA PRO A 451 -12.88 4.32 5.98
C PRO A 451 -12.51 2.88 5.61
N LEU A 452 -13.49 2.10 5.16
CA LEU A 452 -13.27 0.72 4.67
C LEU A 452 -12.24 0.67 3.52
N SER A 453 -12.15 1.72 2.70
CA SER A 453 -11.13 1.80 1.64
C SER A 453 -9.70 1.75 2.18
N ASP A 454 -9.42 2.30 3.37
CA ASP A 454 -8.06 2.31 3.94
C ASP A 454 -7.59 0.90 4.32
N ALA A 455 -8.51 -0.04 4.58
CA ALA A 455 -8.18 -1.45 4.83
C ALA A 455 -7.34 -2.06 3.70
N ILE A 456 -7.42 -1.53 2.48
CA ILE A 456 -6.64 -2.02 1.33
C ILE A 456 -5.12 -1.74 1.51
N ALA A 457 -4.75 -0.63 2.14
CA ALA A 457 -3.36 -0.21 2.29
C ALA A 457 -2.77 -0.57 3.66
N VAL A 458 -3.63 -0.82 4.64
CA VAL A 458 -3.25 -1.21 6.01
C VAL A 458 -2.73 -2.66 6.02
N PRO A 459 -1.54 -2.93 6.58
CA PRO A 459 -1.10 -4.29 6.88
C PRO A 459 -1.94 -4.89 8.00
N ALA A 460 -2.24 -6.19 7.91
CA ALA A 460 -3.03 -6.95 8.86
C ALA A 460 -2.75 -6.61 10.34
N GLU A 461 -3.84 -6.50 11.11
CA GLU A 461 -3.89 -6.33 12.57
C GLU A 461 -3.41 -4.96 13.06
N LEU A 462 -4.31 -3.98 13.12
CA LEU A 462 -4.01 -2.61 13.54
C LEU A 462 -3.38 -2.46 14.94
N ASN A 463 -3.79 -3.28 15.92
CA ASN A 463 -3.34 -3.22 17.32
C ASN A 463 -3.41 -1.80 17.90
N ALA A 464 -4.63 -1.22 17.93
CA ALA A 464 -4.89 0.11 18.45
C ALA A 464 -5.00 0.12 19.98
N GLN A 465 -4.51 1.18 20.63
CA GLN A 465 -4.74 1.46 22.06
C GLN A 465 -5.61 2.71 22.30
N ILE A 466 -6.14 3.28 21.24
CA ILE A 466 -7.13 4.36 21.25
C ILE A 466 -8.43 3.85 20.62
N PRO A 467 -9.58 4.50 20.90
CA PRO A 467 -10.81 4.13 20.24
C PRO A 467 -10.75 4.17 18.71
N VAL A 468 -11.28 3.14 18.06
CA VAL A 468 -11.33 3.01 16.60
C VAL A 468 -12.76 2.77 16.11
N VAL A 469 -13.19 3.61 15.16
CA VAL A 469 -14.49 3.50 14.51
C VAL A 469 -14.29 3.27 13.02
N GLU A 470 -14.57 2.06 12.56
CA GLU A 470 -14.49 1.70 11.15
C GLU A 470 -15.83 1.97 10.46
N VAL A 471 -15.80 2.68 9.34
CA VAL A 471 -16.99 3.11 8.60
C VAL A 471 -16.88 2.78 7.12
N VAL A 472 -18.01 2.48 6.48
CA VAL A 472 -18.03 2.33 5.02
C VAL A 472 -17.81 3.70 4.40
N GLY A 473 -16.76 3.85 3.59
CA GLY A 473 -16.43 5.14 2.99
C GLY A 473 -15.12 5.14 2.22
N TRP A 474 -14.88 6.26 1.56
CA TRP A 474 -13.64 6.56 0.86
C TRP A 474 -12.75 7.47 1.70
N HIS A 475 -11.43 7.29 1.55
CA HIS A 475 -10.42 8.19 2.10
C HIS A 475 -10.75 9.65 1.77
N GLY A 476 -10.68 10.54 2.77
CA GLY A 476 -10.93 11.99 2.61
C GLY A 476 -12.40 12.36 2.35
N GLN A 477 -13.35 11.47 2.59
CA GLN A 477 -14.78 11.74 2.36
C GLN A 477 -15.68 11.46 3.56
N LEU A 478 -15.11 11.14 4.71
CA LEU A 478 -15.87 10.69 5.88
C LEU A 478 -16.79 11.76 6.45
N LEU A 479 -16.38 13.03 6.43
CA LEU A 479 -17.15 14.15 6.97
C LEU A 479 -18.46 14.44 6.22
N LYS A 480 -18.63 13.92 5.00
CA LYS A 480 -19.90 14.00 4.27
C LYS A 480 -21.00 13.18 4.93
N GLN A 481 -20.64 12.20 5.77
CA GLN A 481 -21.59 11.31 6.41
C GLN A 481 -22.11 11.93 7.73
N PRO A 482 -23.43 12.17 7.88
CA PRO A 482 -23.97 12.76 9.10
C PRO A 482 -23.62 11.98 10.37
N ARG A 483 -23.58 10.64 10.26
CA ARG A 483 -23.18 9.76 11.38
C ARG A 483 -21.74 10.01 11.83
N VAL A 484 -20.80 10.19 10.89
CA VAL A 484 -19.41 10.49 11.24
C VAL A 484 -19.33 11.85 11.91
N LEU A 485 -19.99 12.87 11.36
CA LEU A 485 -20.00 14.21 11.96
C LEU A 485 -20.56 14.20 13.39
N ALA A 486 -21.62 13.43 13.65
CA ALA A 486 -22.15 13.21 15.00
C ALA A 486 -21.14 12.53 15.93
N THR A 487 -20.44 11.47 15.45
CA THR A 487 -19.36 10.82 16.23
C THR A 487 -18.23 11.79 16.57
N VAL A 488 -17.84 12.66 15.62
CA VAL A 488 -16.83 13.71 15.86
C VAL A 488 -17.31 14.66 16.95
N ALA A 489 -18.56 15.13 16.87
CA ALA A 489 -19.14 16.04 17.85
C ALA A 489 -19.23 15.39 19.24
N ASP A 490 -19.68 14.13 19.31
CA ASP A 490 -19.76 13.37 20.56
C ASP A 490 -18.38 13.22 21.21
N HIS A 491 -17.34 12.86 20.45
CA HIS A 491 -15.98 12.77 20.97
C HIS A 491 -15.43 14.12 21.47
N VAL A 492 -15.58 15.17 20.67
CA VAL A 492 -15.12 16.53 21.03
C VAL A 492 -15.81 17.01 22.32
N THR A 493 -17.11 16.74 22.46
CA THR A 493 -17.89 17.08 23.67
C THR A 493 -17.62 16.15 24.86
N GLY A 494 -16.72 15.17 24.73
CA GLY A 494 -16.32 14.26 25.80
C GLY A 494 -17.32 13.14 26.08
N LYS A 495 -18.29 12.91 25.19
CA LYS A 495 -19.16 11.74 25.28
C LYS A 495 -18.38 10.48 24.89
N PRO A 496 -18.66 9.34 25.55
CA PRO A 496 -18.01 8.09 25.21
C PRO A 496 -18.41 7.64 23.81
N VAL A 497 -17.43 7.38 22.96
CA VAL A 497 -17.63 6.77 21.64
C VAL A 497 -17.16 5.32 21.73
N PRO A 498 -18.05 4.33 21.54
CA PRO A 498 -17.66 2.92 21.61
C PRO A 498 -16.85 2.54 20.37
N ASP A 499 -15.89 1.64 20.57
CA ASP A 499 -15.19 0.96 19.49
C ASP A 499 -16.18 0.26 18.56
N GLN A 500 -15.98 0.46 17.26
CA GLN A 500 -16.82 -0.09 16.22
C GLN A 500 -15.93 -0.70 15.14
N THR A 501 -15.35 -1.85 15.46
CA THR A 501 -14.63 -2.70 14.51
C THR A 501 -15.62 -3.49 13.66
N ARG A 502 -15.25 -3.75 12.41
CA ARG A 502 -16.07 -4.46 11.44
C ARG A 502 -15.32 -5.68 10.90
N TRP A 503 -16.05 -6.79 10.77
CA TRP A 503 -15.49 -8.02 10.21
C TRP A 503 -15.06 -7.88 8.75
N ASP A 504 -15.76 -7.05 7.96
CA ASP A 504 -15.46 -6.83 6.55
C ASP A 504 -14.19 -5.99 6.37
N TYR A 505 -13.89 -5.06 7.28
CA TYR A 505 -12.61 -4.34 7.33
C TYR A 505 -11.44 -5.31 7.47
N SER A 506 -11.47 -6.18 8.49
CA SER A 506 -10.39 -7.16 8.72
C SER A 506 -10.22 -8.16 7.58
N ILE A 507 -11.30 -8.51 6.87
CA ILE A 507 -11.19 -9.37 5.69
C ILE A 507 -10.54 -8.63 4.52
N VAL A 508 -10.92 -7.39 4.26
CA VAL A 508 -10.31 -6.57 3.19
C VAL A 508 -8.83 -6.35 3.47
N GLU A 509 -8.48 -6.07 4.73
CA GLU A 509 -7.11 -5.92 5.21
C GLU A 509 -6.26 -7.17 4.94
N ARG A 510 -6.72 -8.34 5.38
CA ARG A 510 -6.02 -9.61 5.14
C ARG A 510 -6.00 -9.99 3.65
N ALA A 511 -7.01 -9.64 2.88
CA ALA A 511 -7.06 -9.89 1.44
C ALA A 511 -6.05 -9.01 0.69
N ALA A 512 -6.01 -7.72 1.02
CA ALA A 512 -5.16 -6.74 0.35
C ALA A 512 -3.69 -6.88 0.75
N GLY A 513 -3.40 -7.34 1.97
CA GLY A 513 -2.03 -7.58 2.43
C GLY A 513 -1.23 -8.57 1.56
N ALA A 514 -1.89 -9.42 0.77
CA ALA A 514 -1.21 -10.24 -0.25
C ALA A 514 -0.43 -9.37 -1.26
N TRP A 515 -0.94 -8.18 -1.56
CA TRP A 515 -0.52 -7.36 -2.69
C TRP A 515 0.40 -6.21 -2.29
N GLN A 516 0.55 -5.94 -1.00
CA GLN A 516 1.42 -4.88 -0.48
C GLN A 516 2.91 -5.23 -0.68
N ALA A 517 3.78 -4.21 -0.74
CA ALA A 517 5.22 -4.45 -0.66
C ALA A 517 5.61 -4.92 0.76
N PRO A 518 6.61 -5.81 0.89
CA PRO A 518 7.07 -6.22 2.21
C PRO A 518 7.69 -5.00 2.92
N PRO A 519 7.40 -4.75 4.21
CA PRO A 519 8.05 -3.66 4.92
C PRO A 519 9.53 -3.98 5.14
N LEU A 520 10.38 -2.97 5.23
CA LEU A 520 11.75 -3.06 5.69
C LEU A 520 11.75 -3.02 7.22
N PRO A 521 12.31 -4.04 7.91
CA PRO A 521 12.44 -3.98 9.35
C PRO A 521 13.21 -2.77 9.86
N LEU A 522 12.75 -2.17 10.95
CA LEU A 522 13.32 -0.94 11.51
C LEU A 522 14.81 -1.10 11.83
N ALA A 523 15.18 -2.22 12.46
CA ALA A 523 16.55 -2.53 12.85
C ALA A 523 17.52 -2.75 11.67
N LEU A 524 17.01 -2.92 10.43
CA LEU A 524 17.89 -3.07 9.26
C LEU A 524 18.36 -1.73 8.70
N ASN A 525 17.59 -0.65 8.90
CA ASN A 525 17.92 0.64 8.31
C ASN A 525 18.60 1.56 9.33
N PRO A 526 19.92 1.78 9.22
CA PRO A 526 20.64 2.60 10.19
C PRO A 526 20.20 4.08 10.18
N ALA A 527 19.55 4.55 9.10
CA ALA A 527 19.04 5.91 9.01
C ALA A 527 17.93 6.22 10.04
N TRP A 528 17.26 5.18 10.57
CA TRP A 528 16.16 5.34 11.52
C TRP A 528 16.60 5.34 12.99
N HIS A 529 17.85 4.95 13.29
CA HIS A 529 18.35 4.86 14.67
C HIS A 529 17.37 4.13 15.63
N ALA A 530 16.82 3.00 15.15
CA ALA A 530 15.70 2.31 15.76
C ALA A 530 16.01 0.83 16.07
N GLU A 531 17.29 0.48 16.27
CA GLU A 531 17.72 -0.91 16.52
C GLU A 531 17.03 -1.53 17.75
N ASP A 532 16.75 -0.71 18.77
CA ASP A 532 16.14 -1.12 20.04
C ASP A 532 14.62 -0.87 20.11
N GLN A 533 14.00 -0.39 19.04
CA GLN A 533 12.56 -0.09 19.03
C GLN A 533 11.73 -1.32 18.62
N PRO A 534 10.53 -1.52 19.19
CA PRO A 534 9.59 -2.50 18.67
C PRO A 534 9.31 -2.24 17.19
N ASP A 535 9.22 -3.30 16.40
CA ASP A 535 8.86 -3.18 14.99
C ASP A 535 7.58 -3.94 14.70
N ARG A 536 6.51 -3.22 14.33
CA ARG A 536 5.24 -3.83 13.94
C ARG A 536 5.30 -4.69 12.68
N ALA A 537 6.39 -4.66 11.92
CA ALA A 537 6.65 -5.64 10.87
C ALA A 537 7.09 -7.00 11.43
N LEU A 538 7.80 -7.03 12.56
CA LEU A 538 8.44 -8.22 13.13
C LEU A 538 7.81 -8.72 14.44
N ARG A 539 6.98 -7.95 15.16
CA ARG A 539 6.16 -8.43 16.31
C ARG A 539 4.95 -7.52 16.62
N GLN A 540 3.93 -8.12 17.22
CA GLN A 540 2.69 -7.46 17.69
C GLN A 540 2.86 -6.76 19.06
N GLN A 541 3.74 -5.76 19.20
CA GLN A 541 3.71 -4.91 20.39
C GLN A 541 2.89 -3.65 20.14
N ALA A 542 1.97 -3.36 21.06
CA ALA A 542 0.89 -2.42 20.83
C ALA A 542 1.35 -0.96 20.92
N CYS A 543 2.13 -0.57 21.93
CA CYS A 543 2.73 0.77 22.06
C CYS A 543 4.00 0.67 22.92
N PRO A 544 5.03 1.50 22.68
CA PRO A 544 6.13 1.63 23.63
C PRO A 544 5.58 2.07 25.01
N PRO A 545 6.19 1.64 26.13
CA PRO A 545 5.80 2.10 27.46
C PRO A 545 5.95 3.63 27.55
N THR A 546 4.94 4.29 28.13
CA THR A 546 4.87 5.76 28.30
C THR A 546 5.50 6.24 29.59
#